data_AF-A0A8T9SSD2-F1
#
_entry.id   AF-A0A8T9SSD2-F1
#
_cell.length_a   1.000
_cell.length_b   1.000
_cell.length_c   1.000
_cell.angle_alpha   90.00
_cell.angle_beta   90.00
_cell.angle_gamma   90.00
#
_symmetry.space_group_name_H-M   'P 1'
#
loop_
_entity.id
_entity.type
_entity.pdbx_description
1 polymer ?
#
loop_
_entity_poly.entity_id
_entity_poly.type
_entity_poly.pdbx_seq_one_letter_code
_entity_poly.pdbx_strand_id
1 'polypeptide(L)'
;MASTLLLATAALPAINQARELLAERAMGVLGGWALLNLLVSGYFVARTDARTVLHHFHLMNVGWNVVNLLLAVVGLLRATPYGVADLTLAESLTAQFNFEKLLVLNLGLDVAYLCIGSWLQARAATDSKPVRLLGFGRSLWLQGGFLLLFDSGFYLIYHRFAEQLLQLVS
;
A
#
# COMPACT_ATOMS: atom_id res chain seq x y z
N MET A 1 27.04 22.66 -22.52
CA MET A 1 27.13 21.18 -22.63
C MET A 1 27.80 20.56 -21.41
N ALA A 2 29.01 20.97 -21.01
CA ALA A 2 29.67 20.42 -19.80
C ALA A 2 28.89 20.65 -18.49
N SER A 3 28.29 21.84 -18.31
CA SER A 3 27.50 22.20 -17.12
C SER A 3 26.20 21.39 -16.98
N THR A 4 25.56 21.09 -18.12
CA THR A 4 24.33 20.28 -18.20
C THR A 4 24.61 18.81 -17.88
N LEU A 5 25.73 18.29 -18.39
CA LEU A 5 26.19 16.93 -18.11
C LEU A 5 26.54 16.75 -16.61
N LEU A 6 27.18 17.75 -15.98
CA LEU A 6 27.51 17.73 -14.55
C LEU A 6 26.25 17.73 -13.66
N LEU A 7 25.23 18.52 -14.03
CA LEU A 7 23.95 18.56 -13.31
C LEU A 7 23.21 17.23 -13.41
N ALA A 8 23.21 16.57 -14.58
CA ALA A 8 22.61 15.26 -14.78
C ALA A 8 23.31 14.16 -13.96
N THR A 9 24.66 14.19 -13.87
CA THR A 9 25.43 13.20 -13.10
C THR A 9 25.22 13.25 -11.59
N ALA A 10 24.88 14.42 -11.03
CA ALA A 10 24.56 14.55 -9.59
C ALA A 10 23.05 14.35 -9.30
N ALA A 11 22.17 14.62 -10.26
CA ALA A 11 20.73 14.56 -10.08
C ALA A 11 20.19 13.11 -10.01
N LEU A 12 20.70 12.20 -10.85
CA LEU A 12 20.17 10.83 -10.93
C LEU A 12 20.28 10.06 -9.60
N PRO A 13 21.44 10.01 -8.90
CA PRO A 13 21.53 9.36 -7.60
C PRO A 13 20.59 9.97 -6.55
N ALA A 14 20.42 11.30 -6.57
CA ALA A 14 19.53 12.01 -5.64
C ALA A 14 18.05 11.66 -5.88
N ILE A 15 17.62 11.59 -7.15
CA ILE A 15 16.26 11.17 -7.53
C ILE A 15 16.03 9.72 -7.10
N ASN A 16 16.99 8.83 -7.35
CA ASN A 16 16.91 7.43 -6.96
C ASN A 16 16.81 7.25 -5.45
N GLN A 17 17.64 7.97 -4.68
CA GLN A 17 17.56 7.94 -3.22
C GLN A 17 16.21 8.47 -2.74
N ALA A 18 15.70 9.57 -3.31
CA ALA A 18 14.44 10.16 -2.91
C ALA A 18 13.23 9.24 -3.16
N ARG A 19 13.17 8.55 -4.31
CA ARG A 19 12.09 7.59 -4.61
C ARG A 19 12.11 6.39 -3.67
N GLU A 20 13.30 5.86 -3.35
CA GLU A 20 13.43 4.75 -2.39
C GLU A 20 13.06 5.18 -0.96
N LEU A 21 13.50 6.37 -0.51
CA LEU A 21 13.09 6.92 0.78
C LEU A 21 11.57 7.12 0.88
N LEU A 22 10.92 7.54 -0.21
CA LEU A 22 9.47 7.65 -0.24
C LEU A 22 8.81 6.27 -0.10
N ALA A 23 9.32 5.26 -0.80
CA ALA A 23 8.81 3.90 -0.70
C ALA A 23 8.98 3.30 0.69
N GLU A 24 10.14 3.48 1.31
CA GLU A 24 10.41 3.07 2.69
C GLU A 24 9.44 3.73 3.67
N ARG A 25 9.25 5.05 3.57
CA ARG A 25 8.31 5.79 4.43
C ARG A 25 6.86 5.34 4.22
N ALA A 26 6.47 5.06 2.99
CA ALA A 26 5.14 4.52 2.69
C ALA A 26 4.94 3.17 3.38
N MET A 27 5.93 2.27 3.34
CA MET A 27 5.88 1.00 4.08
C MET A 27 5.82 1.21 5.60
N GLY A 28 6.52 2.22 6.13
CA GLY A 28 6.41 2.61 7.54
C GLY A 28 4.99 3.05 7.93
N VAL A 29 4.31 3.83 7.09
CA VAL A 29 2.91 4.24 7.30
C VAL A 29 1.96 3.04 7.25
N LEU A 30 2.11 2.17 6.26
CA LEU A 30 1.34 0.93 6.15
C LEU A 30 1.54 0.02 7.38
N GLY A 31 2.79 -0.13 7.83
CA GLY A 31 3.14 -0.90 9.01
C GLY A 31 2.55 -0.32 10.30
N GLY A 32 2.58 1.01 10.45
CA GLY A 32 1.96 1.70 11.59
C GLY A 32 0.44 1.51 11.63
N TRP A 33 -0.23 1.67 10.48
CA TRP A 33 -1.66 1.37 10.33
C TRP A 33 -1.98 -0.09 10.71
N ALA A 34 -1.18 -1.02 10.18
CA ALA A 34 -1.36 -2.45 10.39
C ALA A 34 -1.19 -2.84 11.86
N LEU A 35 -0.12 -2.36 12.51
CA LEU A 35 0.15 -2.63 13.91
C LEU A 35 -0.96 -2.06 14.81
N LEU A 36 -1.39 -0.82 14.58
CA LEU A 36 -2.47 -0.22 15.35
C LEU A 36 -3.77 -1.02 15.23
N ASN A 37 -4.15 -1.40 14.02
CA ASN A 37 -5.35 -2.20 13.78
C ASN A 37 -5.26 -3.60 14.38
N LEU A 38 -4.08 -4.23 14.35
CA LEU A 38 -3.84 -5.53 15.00
C LEU A 38 -4.03 -5.44 16.51
N LEU A 39 -3.48 -4.42 17.16
CA LEU A 39 -3.63 -4.22 18.61
C LEU A 39 -5.08 -3.95 18.98
N VAL A 40 -5.74 -3.02 18.28
CA VAL A 40 -7.12 -2.63 18.55
C VAL A 40 -8.08 -3.79 18.24
N SER A 41 -8.03 -4.35 17.04
CA SER A 41 -8.95 -5.42 16.65
C SER A 41 -8.63 -6.74 17.35
N GLY A 42 -7.35 -7.02 17.65
CA GLY A 42 -6.96 -8.17 18.48
C GLY A 42 -7.50 -8.06 19.91
N TYR A 43 -7.49 -6.86 20.50
CA TYR A 43 -8.09 -6.62 21.81
C TYR A 43 -9.60 -6.86 21.80
N PHE A 44 -10.30 -6.32 20.80
CA PHE A 44 -11.77 -6.39 20.72
C PHE A 44 -12.28 -7.76 20.28
N VAL A 45 -11.66 -8.42 19.29
CA VAL A 45 -12.14 -9.74 18.81
C VAL A 45 -12.16 -10.78 19.94
N ALA A 46 -11.19 -10.71 20.86
CA ALA A 46 -11.11 -11.58 22.04
C ALA A 46 -12.18 -11.29 23.12
N ARG A 47 -12.90 -10.16 23.02
CA ARG A 47 -13.85 -9.66 24.04
C ARG A 47 -15.27 -9.46 23.51
N THR A 48 -15.46 -9.51 22.21
CA THR A 48 -16.79 -9.43 21.58
C THR A 48 -17.37 -10.83 21.36
N ASP A 49 -18.65 -11.01 21.66
CA ASP A 49 -19.38 -12.26 21.41
C ASP A 49 -19.32 -12.65 19.92
N ALA A 50 -18.90 -13.89 19.65
CA ALA A 50 -18.76 -14.47 18.32
C ALA A 50 -20.03 -14.46 17.46
N ARG A 51 -21.20 -14.26 18.07
CA ARG A 51 -22.50 -14.13 17.39
C ARG A 51 -22.79 -12.71 16.92
N THR A 52 -21.88 -11.76 17.10
CA THR A 52 -22.07 -10.35 16.77
C THR A 52 -21.31 -9.92 15.52
N VAL A 53 -21.83 -8.89 14.85
CA VAL A 53 -21.20 -8.30 13.66
C VAL A 53 -19.84 -7.74 14.01
N LEU A 54 -19.72 -7.17 15.22
CA LEU A 54 -18.52 -6.54 15.72
C LEU A 54 -17.37 -7.55 15.88
N HIS A 55 -17.65 -8.76 16.37
CA HIS A 55 -16.65 -9.82 16.44
C HIS A 55 -16.09 -10.15 15.06
N HIS A 56 -16.95 -10.37 14.07
CA HIS A 56 -16.50 -10.71 12.72
C HIS A 56 -15.77 -9.54 12.03
N PHE A 57 -16.18 -8.30 12.28
CA PHE A 57 -15.47 -7.12 11.83
C PHE A 57 -14.02 -7.08 12.35
N HIS A 58 -13.83 -7.24 13.66
CA HIS A 58 -12.49 -7.26 14.25
C HIS A 58 -11.69 -8.49 13.85
N LEU A 59 -12.31 -9.66 13.73
CA LEU A 59 -11.66 -10.87 13.25
C LEU A 59 -11.07 -10.69 11.85
N MET A 60 -11.86 -10.11 10.93
CA MET A 60 -11.40 -9.82 9.57
C MET A 60 -10.32 -8.74 9.56
N ASN A 61 -10.45 -7.69 10.37
CA ASN A 61 -9.40 -6.68 10.51
C ASN A 61 -8.08 -7.28 11.00
N VAL A 62 -8.11 -8.22 11.95
CA VAL A 62 -6.89 -8.92 12.38
C VAL A 62 -6.25 -9.64 11.19
N GLY A 63 -7.03 -10.42 10.44
CA GLY A 63 -6.53 -11.13 9.26
C GLY A 63 -5.90 -10.20 8.21
N TRP A 64 -6.58 -9.13 7.85
CA TRP A 64 -6.07 -8.13 6.89
C TRP A 64 -4.79 -7.46 7.37
N ASN A 65 -4.74 -7.08 8.65
CA ASN A 65 -3.60 -6.34 9.15
C ASN A 65 -2.38 -7.23 9.42
N VAL A 66 -2.54 -8.56 9.54
CA VAL A 66 -1.40 -9.48 9.40
C VAL A 66 -0.81 -9.38 8.00
N VAL A 67 -1.64 -9.42 6.94
CA VAL A 67 -1.17 -9.29 5.55
C VAL A 67 -0.47 -7.94 5.33
N ASN A 68 -1.10 -6.84 5.74
CA ASN A 68 -0.52 -5.50 5.60
C ASN A 68 0.81 -5.35 6.37
N LEU A 69 0.90 -5.90 7.58
CA LEU A 69 2.14 -5.85 8.36
C LEU A 69 3.25 -6.66 7.68
N LEU A 70 2.94 -7.84 7.13
CA LEU A 70 3.91 -8.63 6.37
C LEU A 70 4.39 -7.89 5.12
N LEU A 71 3.48 -7.26 4.37
CA LEU A 71 3.83 -6.44 3.21
C LEU A 71 4.73 -5.27 3.61
N ALA A 72 4.39 -4.56 4.69
CA ALA A 72 5.19 -3.45 5.22
C ALA A 72 6.60 -3.91 5.64
N VAL A 73 6.72 -5.02 6.38
CA VAL A 73 8.01 -5.56 6.82
C VAL A 73 8.85 -6.00 5.61
N VAL A 74 8.28 -6.75 4.68
CA VAL A 74 8.99 -7.17 3.46
C VAL A 74 9.41 -5.95 2.63
N GLY A 75 8.55 -4.94 2.53
CA GLY A 75 8.86 -3.69 1.85
C GLY A 75 10.02 -2.94 2.49
N LEU A 76 10.01 -2.79 3.82
CA LEU A 76 11.11 -2.17 4.59
C LEU A 76 12.43 -2.94 4.43
N LEU A 77 12.39 -4.27 4.45
CA LEU A 77 13.58 -5.11 4.27
C LEU A 77 14.15 -5.05 2.85
N ARG A 78 13.30 -4.75 1.85
CA ARG A 78 13.71 -4.60 0.44
C ARG A 78 14.11 -3.19 0.08
N ALA A 79 13.72 -2.19 0.87
CA ALA A 79 14.12 -0.82 0.64
C ALA A 79 15.64 -0.68 0.78
N THR A 80 16.28 -0.16 -0.27
CA THR A 80 17.74 0.07 -0.28
C THR A 80 18.07 1.51 -0.70
N PRO A 81 17.67 2.54 0.07
CA PRO A 81 17.83 3.94 -0.36
C PRO A 81 19.26 4.37 -0.64
N TYR A 82 20.24 3.69 -0.03
CA TYR A 82 21.67 3.95 -0.21
C TYR A 82 22.34 3.02 -1.24
N GLY A 83 21.63 2.01 -1.75
CA GLY A 83 22.14 1.02 -2.72
C GLY A 83 21.80 1.32 -4.18
N VAL A 84 21.22 2.49 -4.46
CA VAL A 84 20.70 2.87 -5.79
C VAL A 84 21.52 3.96 -6.48
N ALA A 85 22.69 4.31 -5.92
CA ALA A 85 23.57 5.34 -6.45
C ALA A 85 24.19 4.97 -7.81
N ASP A 86 24.42 3.68 -8.04
CA ASP A 86 25.09 3.16 -9.24
C ASP A 86 24.12 2.80 -10.38
N LEU A 87 22.81 3.01 -10.18
CA LEU A 87 21.83 2.72 -11.22
C LEU A 87 22.00 3.67 -12.41
N THR A 88 22.02 3.09 -13.61
CA THR A 88 21.93 3.86 -14.85
C THR A 88 20.54 4.50 -15.00
N LEU A 89 20.42 5.50 -15.86
CA LEU A 89 19.13 6.15 -16.14
C LEU A 89 18.10 5.14 -16.69
N ALA A 90 18.53 4.21 -17.55
CA ALA A 90 17.66 3.19 -18.12
C ALA A 90 17.13 2.20 -17.07
N GLU A 91 18.00 1.76 -16.15
CA GLU A 91 17.60 0.91 -15.01
C GLU A 91 16.65 1.66 -14.08
N SER A 92 16.90 2.95 -13.83
CA SER A 92 16.08 3.80 -12.97
C SER A 92 14.67 4.01 -13.54
N LEU A 93 14.55 4.29 -14.84
CA LEU A 93 13.27 4.38 -15.54
C LEU A 93 12.52 3.04 -15.54
N THR A 94 13.23 1.94 -15.76
CA THR A 94 12.65 0.59 -15.71
C THR A 94 12.11 0.27 -14.32
N ALA A 95 12.88 0.55 -13.27
CA ALA A 95 12.46 0.38 -11.88
C ALA A 95 11.25 1.25 -11.53
N GLN A 96 11.28 2.54 -11.92
CA GLN A 96 10.19 3.49 -11.73
C GLN A 96 8.87 2.96 -12.31
N PHE A 97 8.84 2.62 -13.61
CA PHE A 97 7.61 2.19 -14.26
C PHE A 97 7.15 0.80 -13.82
N ASN A 98 8.06 -0.10 -13.45
CA ASN A 98 7.67 -1.39 -12.88
C ASN A 98 7.02 -1.22 -11.51
N PHE A 99 7.55 -0.33 -10.66
CA PHE A 99 6.94 -0.03 -9.38
C PHE A 99 5.58 0.65 -9.52
N GLU A 100 5.45 1.62 -10.44
CA GLU A 100 4.17 2.26 -10.74
C GLU A 100 3.09 1.27 -11.20
N LYS A 101 3.45 0.27 -12.03
CA LYS A 101 2.52 -0.78 -12.43
C LYS A 101 2.03 -1.60 -11.24
N LEU A 102 2.90 -1.88 -10.26
CA LEU A 102 2.51 -2.57 -9.02
C LEU A 102 1.53 -1.72 -8.20
N LEU A 103 1.77 -0.42 -8.07
CA LEU A 103 0.84 0.50 -7.38
C LEU A 103 -0.53 0.55 -8.08
N VAL A 104 -0.55 0.66 -9.40
CA VAL A 104 -1.82 0.67 -10.16
C VAL A 104 -2.56 -0.67 -10.06
N LEU A 105 -1.83 -1.79 -10.03
CA LEU A 105 -2.43 -3.09 -9.77
C LEU A 105 -3.07 -3.15 -8.38
N ASN A 106 -2.38 -2.67 -7.34
CA ASN A 106 -2.92 -2.60 -5.98
C ASN A 106 -4.15 -1.70 -5.89
N LEU A 107 -4.12 -0.52 -6.52
CA LEU A 107 -5.29 0.36 -6.63
C LEU A 107 -6.51 -0.38 -7.19
N GLY A 108 -6.32 -1.21 -8.20
CA GLY A 108 -7.38 -2.06 -8.74
C GLY A 108 -7.90 -3.09 -7.73
N LEU A 109 -7.00 -3.71 -6.96
CA LEU A 109 -7.38 -4.64 -5.88
C LEU A 109 -8.16 -3.92 -4.76
N ASP A 110 -7.81 -2.69 -4.43
CA ASP A 110 -8.49 -1.92 -3.38
C ASP A 110 -9.93 -1.60 -3.75
N VAL A 111 -10.16 -1.20 -5.00
CA VAL A 111 -11.51 -1.06 -5.55
C VAL A 111 -12.25 -2.39 -5.49
N ALA A 112 -11.59 -3.49 -5.85
CA ALA A 112 -12.19 -4.82 -5.75
C ALA A 112 -12.58 -5.17 -4.31
N TYR A 113 -11.76 -4.84 -3.31
CA TYR A 113 -12.11 -5.07 -1.90
C TYR A 113 -13.35 -4.28 -1.48
N LEU A 114 -13.47 -3.02 -1.89
CA LEU A 114 -14.67 -2.22 -1.63
C LEU A 114 -15.92 -2.85 -2.28
N CYS A 115 -15.81 -3.28 -3.54
CA CYS A 115 -16.88 -3.97 -4.26
C CYS A 115 -17.29 -5.27 -3.57
N ILE A 116 -16.32 -6.09 -3.17
CA ILE A 116 -16.56 -7.35 -2.43
C ILE A 116 -17.21 -7.03 -1.08
N GLY A 117 -16.77 -5.98 -0.37
CA GLY A 117 -17.39 -5.53 0.86
C GLY A 117 -18.88 -5.22 0.69
N SER A 118 -19.23 -4.48 -0.36
CA SER A 118 -20.61 -4.16 -0.71
C SER A 118 -21.41 -5.39 -1.11
N TRP A 119 -20.79 -6.30 -1.87
CA TRP A 119 -21.41 -7.57 -2.24
C TRP A 119 -21.71 -8.44 -1.01
N LEU A 120 -20.79 -8.54 -0.04
CA LEU A 120 -21.01 -9.28 1.21
C LEU A 120 -22.17 -8.69 2.02
N GLN A 121 -22.26 -7.36 2.08
CA GLN A 121 -23.33 -6.66 2.78
C GLN A 121 -24.71 -6.93 2.15
N ALA A 122 -24.79 -6.92 0.82
CA ALA A 122 -26.02 -7.28 0.10
C ALA A 122 -26.36 -8.78 0.27
N ARG A 123 -25.36 -9.65 0.15
CA ARG A 123 -25.53 -11.12 0.27
C ARG A 123 -26.02 -11.54 1.64
N ALA A 124 -25.68 -10.80 2.70
CA ALA A 124 -26.07 -11.09 4.07
C ALA A 124 -27.59 -11.26 4.25
N ALA A 125 -28.42 -10.55 3.48
CA ALA A 125 -29.88 -10.63 3.58
C ALA A 125 -30.45 -12.04 3.27
N THR A 126 -29.70 -12.88 2.55
CA THR A 126 -30.13 -14.20 2.07
C THR A 126 -29.19 -15.33 2.49
N ASP A 127 -28.23 -15.05 3.38
CA ASP A 127 -27.22 -16.02 3.81
C ASP A 127 -27.59 -16.66 5.16
N SER A 128 -27.10 -17.88 5.40
CA SER A 128 -27.30 -18.59 6.67
C SER A 128 -26.43 -18.02 7.81
N LYS A 129 -25.41 -17.22 7.49
CA LYS A 129 -24.50 -16.57 8.45
C LYS A 129 -24.43 -15.06 8.21
N PRO A 130 -25.58 -14.34 8.31
CA PRO A 130 -25.70 -12.94 7.92
C PRO A 130 -24.74 -12.03 8.70
N VAL A 131 -24.65 -12.23 10.01
CA VAL A 131 -23.81 -11.46 10.92
C VAL A 131 -22.33 -11.47 10.49
N ARG A 132 -21.83 -12.63 10.05
CA ARG A 132 -20.45 -12.77 9.60
C ARG A 132 -20.19 -12.02 8.31
N LEU A 133 -21.10 -12.13 7.33
CA LEU A 133 -20.96 -11.41 6.07
C LEU A 133 -21.01 -9.89 6.31
N LEU A 134 -21.89 -9.42 7.21
CA LEU A 134 -21.95 -8.00 7.56
C LEU A 134 -20.65 -7.51 8.20
N GLY A 135 -20.07 -8.30 9.12
CA GLY A 135 -18.82 -7.94 9.80
C GLY A 135 -17.65 -7.87 8.82
N PHE A 136 -17.53 -8.89 7.97
CA PHE A 136 -16.47 -8.97 6.95
C PHE A 136 -16.63 -7.88 5.89
N GLY A 137 -17.85 -7.59 5.46
CA GLY A 137 -18.12 -6.52 4.51
C GLY A 137 -17.73 -5.13 5.05
N ARG A 138 -18.05 -4.85 6.32
CA ARG A 138 -17.60 -3.61 7.00
C ARG A 138 -16.08 -3.52 7.12
N SER A 139 -15.42 -4.65 7.38
CA SER A 139 -13.95 -4.70 7.44
C SER A 139 -13.33 -4.41 6.07
N LEU A 140 -13.87 -4.99 5.00
CA LEU A 140 -13.41 -4.71 3.63
C LEU A 140 -13.61 -3.26 3.21
N TRP A 141 -14.70 -2.61 3.62
CA TRP A 141 -14.87 -1.18 3.40
C TRP A 141 -13.80 -0.35 4.11
N LEU A 142 -13.50 -0.67 5.37
CA LEU A 142 -12.47 0.05 6.13
C LEU A 142 -11.07 -0.18 5.55
N GLN A 143 -10.67 -1.44 5.34
CA GLN A 143 -9.33 -1.78 4.87
C GLN A 143 -9.14 -1.38 3.42
N GLY A 144 -10.10 -1.71 2.53
CA GLY A 144 -10.04 -1.31 1.13
C GLY A 144 -10.10 0.21 0.96
N GLY A 145 -10.87 0.92 1.79
CA GLY A 145 -10.92 2.38 1.75
C GLY A 145 -9.61 3.04 2.19
N PHE A 146 -8.99 2.52 3.25
CA PHE A 146 -7.66 2.95 3.67
C PHE A 146 -6.61 2.69 2.58
N LEU A 147 -6.54 1.45 2.07
CA LEU A 147 -5.55 1.06 1.06
C LEU A 147 -5.71 1.87 -0.23
N LEU A 148 -6.95 2.06 -0.70
CA LEU A 148 -7.20 2.87 -1.89
C LEU A 148 -6.66 4.30 -1.73
N LEU A 149 -6.90 4.94 -0.59
CA LEU A 149 -6.38 6.29 -0.31
C LEU A 149 -4.86 6.30 -0.20
N PHE A 150 -4.31 5.31 0.51
CA PHE A 150 -2.88 5.13 0.71
C PHE A 150 -2.15 4.95 -0.62
N ASP A 151 -2.54 3.96 -1.43
CA ASP A 151 -1.91 3.64 -2.70
C ASP A 151 -2.15 4.74 -3.74
N SER A 152 -3.30 5.44 -3.71
CA SER A 152 -3.55 6.57 -4.61
C SER A 152 -2.61 7.73 -4.29
N GLY A 153 -2.52 8.09 -3.01
CA GLY A 153 -1.60 9.13 -2.55
C GLY A 153 -0.15 8.76 -2.85
N PHE A 154 0.23 7.50 -2.62
CA PHE A 154 1.56 7.02 -2.90
C PHE A 154 1.88 7.09 -4.40
N TYR A 155 1.01 6.58 -5.25
CA TYR A 155 1.17 6.65 -6.71
C TYR A 155 1.32 8.10 -7.20
N LEU A 156 0.44 9.01 -6.77
CA LEU A 156 0.47 10.41 -7.21
C LEU A 156 1.77 11.13 -6.84
N ILE A 157 2.32 10.85 -5.65
CA ILE A 157 3.58 11.46 -5.22
C ILE A 157 4.76 10.77 -5.92
N TYR A 158 4.76 9.44 -6.00
CA TYR A 158 5.84 8.65 -6.60
C TYR A 158 5.98 8.93 -8.11
N HIS A 159 4.87 9.16 -8.81
CA HIS A 159 4.86 9.43 -10.25
C HIS A 159 5.61 10.70 -10.65
N ARG A 160 5.74 11.67 -9.72
CA ARG A 160 6.54 12.89 -9.96
C ARG A 160 8.02 12.60 -10.25
N PHE A 161 8.53 11.45 -9.81
CA PHE A 161 9.90 11.03 -10.14
C PHE A 161 10.03 10.54 -11.58
N ALA A 162 8.97 10.05 -12.22
CA ALA A 162 9.01 9.67 -13.63
C ALA A 162 9.30 10.90 -14.51
N GLU A 163 8.64 12.03 -14.25
CA GLU A 163 8.91 13.29 -14.96
C GLU A 163 10.37 13.74 -14.77
N GLN A 164 10.90 13.67 -13.54
CA GLN A 164 12.28 14.04 -13.24
C GLN A 164 13.29 13.14 -13.96
N LEU A 165 13.06 11.83 -14.00
CA LEU A 165 13.92 10.88 -14.72
C LEU A 165 13.86 11.11 -16.23
N LEU A 166 12.68 11.35 -16.80
CA LEU A 166 12.52 11.60 -18.23
C LEU A 166 13.22 12.89 -18.70
N GLN A 167 13.31 13.91 -17.84
CA GLN A 167 14.08 15.13 -18.12
C GLN A 167 15.59 14.89 -18.24
N LEU A 168 16.11 13.75 -17.74
CA LEU A 168 17.53 13.40 -17.86
C LEU A 168 17.88 12.66 -19.16
N VAL A 169 16.89 12.36 -20.00
CA VAL A 169 17.09 11.67 -21.29
C VAL A 169 17.63 12.62 -22.37
N SER A 170 17.51 13.93 -22.17
CA SER A 170 17.88 15.00 -23.14
C SER A 170 19.29 15.53 -23.00
#